data_AF-A0A4D7BEF3-F1
#
_entry.id   AF-A0A4D7BEF3-F1
#
_cell.length_a   1.000
_cell.length_b   1.000
_cell.length_c   1.000
_cell.angle_alpha   90.00
_cell.angle_beta   90.00
_cell.angle_gamma   90.00
#
_symmetry.space_group_name_H-M   'P 1'
#
loop_
_entity.id
_entity.type
_entity.pdbx_description
1 polymer ?
#
loop_
_entity_poly.entity_id
_entity_poly.type
_entity_poly.pdbx_seq_one_letter_code
_entity_poly.pdbx_strand_id
1 'polypeptide(L)'
;MKPIIDPRRGDIEDDALSTKRRSLFALAGTLVAEISLPKLIAAWFILIIGPGLILGLAPQVALGWASTLQAKITAPYAGLGALLLFLVVVAIGWFGGRPLFRAAESNFWQLNSLAVQPFYVICREALRHLAEKLLPADATEAGRATLRSATSAAAGVVLCCLSLAAVLHAWPSSAWVGDIADLASPHRLAMTALANSVVLIGAYLTAAALVWSLADAAMPQPRALRDFAAAGSPAASSSASPARSWRVAHLSDLHAVGEPYGLRIESGRSGPCGNGRIKALLERLELVHAAEPLDRILVTGDTTDAGRSAEWAAFFDALKLHPRLAERMLVLPGNHDLNVVDRANPARLDLPMSPNKRLRQLRVLSAMAAIQGAGVRVVDRVKGELGATLAAALKPHLASLTQFADTGSWRQAGRLSAVWLDVFPQVLPPETEDGLGIILLNSNADTHFSFTNALGLVSAEDVKAVEIALAHYPRARWIVALHHHLVEYPMPARALSERIGTALINGSWFVRRLSSLADRIVVMHGHRHLDWIGECAGLTIVSAPSPVMEASDTCETYFYVHTLVASEGGRLQLRRPERVVVKGASSE
;
A
#
# COMPACT_ATOMS: atom_id res chain seq x y z
N MET A 1 -7.68 22.00 14.05
CA MET A 1 -6.66 21.08 13.51
C MET A 1 -5.29 21.50 14.05
N LYS A 2 -4.62 20.66 14.84
CA LYS A 2 -3.24 20.91 15.32
C LYS A 2 -2.37 19.71 14.96
N PRO A 3 -1.45 19.84 13.99
CA PRO A 3 -0.59 18.74 13.58
C PRO A 3 0.50 18.47 14.64
N ILE A 4 1.07 17.26 14.62
CA ILE A 4 2.18 16.85 15.51
C ILE A 4 3.42 17.69 15.21
N ILE A 5 3.71 17.86 13.93
CA ILE A 5 4.71 18.78 13.39
C ILE A 5 3.99 19.80 12.49
N ASP A 6 4.25 21.09 12.68
CA ASP A 6 3.69 22.13 11.81
C ASP A 6 4.54 22.21 10.53
N PRO A 7 4.01 21.81 9.36
CA PRO A 7 4.78 21.78 8.14
C PRO A 7 5.30 23.17 7.72
N ARG A 8 4.70 24.26 8.21
CA ARG A 8 5.14 25.65 7.94
C ARG A 8 6.48 26.00 8.61
N ARG A 9 6.92 25.20 9.58
CA ARG A 9 8.17 25.42 10.31
C ARG A 9 9.36 24.67 9.71
N GLY A 10 9.11 23.83 8.71
CA GLY A 10 10.10 22.91 8.15
C GLY A 10 10.49 21.80 9.13
N ASP A 11 11.38 20.92 8.67
CA ASP A 11 12.02 19.87 9.47
C ASP A 11 13.48 19.64 9.03
N ILE A 12 14.13 18.61 9.55
CA ILE A 12 15.55 18.31 9.29
C ILE A 12 15.90 18.12 7.80
N GLU A 13 14.92 17.84 6.93
CA GLU A 13 15.11 17.79 5.47
C GLU A 13 15.41 19.19 4.91
N ASP A 14 14.76 20.24 5.40
CA ASP A 14 14.98 21.63 4.95
C ASP A 14 16.38 22.15 5.35
N ASP A 15 16.98 21.55 6.38
CA ASP A 15 18.33 21.85 6.85
C ASP A 15 19.43 21.06 6.10
N ALA A 16 19.10 20.25 5.09
CA ALA A 16 20.03 19.29 4.45
C ALA A 16 21.34 19.92 3.94
N LEU A 17 21.27 21.13 3.38
CA LEU A 17 22.42 21.88 2.87
C LEU A 17 22.75 23.13 3.70
N SER A 18 22.11 23.30 4.85
CA SER A 18 22.27 24.50 5.69
C SER A 18 23.60 24.47 6.45
N THR A 19 24.57 25.28 6.03
CA THR A 19 25.88 25.45 6.69
C THR A 19 25.78 26.05 8.10
N LYS A 20 24.62 26.63 8.45
CA LYS A 20 24.34 27.17 9.79
C LYS A 20 23.80 26.12 10.75
N ARG A 21 23.26 25.02 10.23
CA ARG A 21 22.65 23.93 11.00
C ARG A 21 23.48 22.65 10.98
N ARG A 22 24.27 22.44 9.91
CA ARG A 22 25.09 21.24 9.70
C ARG A 22 26.58 21.57 9.63
N SER A 23 27.40 20.67 10.16
CA SER A 23 28.85 20.76 10.04
C SER A 23 29.32 20.47 8.60
N LEU A 24 30.50 20.97 8.22
CA LEU A 24 31.10 20.68 6.91
C LEU A 24 31.27 19.18 6.66
N PHE A 25 31.58 18.41 7.71
CA PHE A 25 31.68 16.95 7.63
C PHE A 25 30.32 16.29 7.31
N ALA A 26 29.23 16.77 7.92
CA ALA A 26 27.89 16.28 7.63
C ALA A 26 27.44 16.62 6.20
N LEU A 27 27.83 17.79 5.68
CA LEU A 27 27.58 18.18 4.28
C LEU A 27 28.39 17.31 3.31
N ALA A 28 29.68 17.09 3.57
CA ALA A 28 30.52 16.20 2.78
C ALA A 28 29.99 14.76 2.75
N GLY A 29 29.52 14.24 3.90
CA GLY A 29 28.89 12.92 3.96
C GLY A 29 27.60 12.84 3.14
N THR A 30 26.80 13.91 3.12
CA THR A 30 25.57 13.99 2.30
C THR A 30 25.92 13.94 0.80
N LEU A 31 26.95 14.68 0.38
CA LEU A 31 27.42 14.69 -1.01
C LEU A 31 27.94 13.31 -1.44
N VAL A 32 28.74 12.63 -0.62
CA VAL A 32 29.23 11.27 -0.92
C VAL A 32 28.06 10.28 -1.04
N ALA A 33 27.05 10.41 -0.18
CA ALA A 33 25.83 9.60 -0.24
C ALA A 33 24.92 9.92 -1.44
N GLU A 34 25.11 11.08 -2.09
CA GLU A 34 24.35 11.48 -3.27
C GLU A 34 24.98 10.98 -4.59
N ILE A 35 26.27 10.61 -4.57
CA ILE A 35 26.94 9.96 -5.70
C ILE A 35 26.29 8.58 -5.95
N SER A 36 25.68 8.44 -7.12
CA SER A 36 24.67 7.41 -7.40
C SER A 36 25.20 5.98 -7.48
N LEU A 37 26.42 5.75 -7.99
CA LEU A 37 26.91 4.38 -8.22
C LEU A 37 27.23 3.61 -6.91
N PRO A 38 28.00 4.17 -5.95
CA PRO A 38 28.20 3.50 -4.65
C PRO A 38 26.87 3.30 -3.91
N LYS A 39 25.98 4.29 -3.97
CA LYS A 39 24.65 4.22 -3.35
C LYS A 39 23.77 3.13 -3.98
N LEU A 40 23.83 2.98 -5.31
CA LEU A 40 23.10 1.94 -6.04
C LEU A 40 23.63 0.56 -5.69
N ILE A 41 24.95 0.36 -5.64
CA ILE A 41 25.58 -0.91 -5.22
C ILE A 41 25.14 -1.27 -3.80
N ALA A 42 25.19 -0.31 -2.87
CA ALA A 42 24.73 -0.52 -1.50
C ALA A 42 23.23 -0.88 -1.44
N ALA A 43 22.39 -0.18 -2.21
CA ALA A 43 20.96 -0.48 -2.30
C ALA A 43 20.71 -1.90 -2.80
N TRP A 44 21.37 -2.31 -3.89
CA TRP A 44 21.27 -3.67 -4.45
C TRP A 44 21.72 -4.73 -3.46
N PHE A 45 22.81 -4.48 -2.75
CA PHE A 45 23.30 -5.42 -1.75
C PHE A 45 22.33 -5.57 -0.58
N ILE A 46 21.83 -4.46 -0.03
CA ILE A 46 20.94 -4.46 1.14
C ILE A 46 19.56 -5.03 0.79
N LEU A 47 19.01 -4.72 -0.39
CA LEU A 47 17.64 -5.06 -0.76
C LEU A 47 17.50 -6.43 -1.44
N ILE A 48 18.53 -6.91 -2.13
CA ILE A 48 18.42 -8.09 -3.00
C ILE A 48 19.49 -9.14 -2.64
N ILE A 49 20.77 -8.81 -2.79
CA ILE A 49 21.87 -9.80 -2.73
C ILE A 49 22.02 -10.35 -1.30
N GLY A 50 22.14 -9.48 -0.30
CA GLY A 50 22.33 -9.84 1.10
C GLY A 50 21.22 -10.74 1.65
N PRO A 51 19.94 -10.33 1.55
CA PRO A 51 18.81 -11.18 1.94
C PRO A 51 18.79 -12.51 1.18
N GLY A 52 19.08 -12.49 -0.12
CA GLY A 52 19.20 -13.69 -0.94
C GLY A 52 20.28 -14.65 -0.40
N LEU A 53 21.48 -14.16 -0.10
CA LEU A 53 22.55 -14.99 0.47
C LEU A 53 22.17 -15.55 1.83
N ILE A 54 21.58 -14.75 2.72
CA ILE A 54 21.14 -15.19 4.05
C ILE A 54 20.12 -16.33 3.93
N LEU A 55 19.15 -16.21 3.03
CA LEU A 55 18.13 -17.24 2.78
C LEU A 55 18.75 -18.58 2.36
N GLY A 56 19.79 -18.54 1.51
CA GLY A 56 20.46 -19.73 1.00
C GLY A 56 21.45 -20.36 1.97
N LEU A 57 22.05 -19.54 2.85
CA LEU A 57 22.93 -20.00 3.93
C LEU A 57 22.16 -20.60 5.11
N ALA A 58 20.95 -20.09 5.38
CA ALA A 58 20.19 -20.50 6.57
C ALA A 58 19.97 -22.03 6.67
N PRO A 59 19.57 -22.75 5.60
CA PRO A 59 19.48 -24.22 5.65
C PRO A 59 20.82 -24.89 5.89
N GLN A 60 21.91 -24.40 5.28
CA GLN A 60 23.25 -24.98 5.45
C GLN A 60 23.72 -24.89 6.89
N VAL A 61 23.54 -23.73 7.51
CA VAL A 61 23.88 -23.50 8.92
C VAL A 61 22.99 -24.34 9.83
N ALA A 62 21.68 -24.36 9.58
CA ALA A 62 20.72 -25.11 10.38
C ALA A 62 20.97 -26.63 10.31
N LEU A 63 21.18 -27.17 9.10
CA LEU A 63 21.40 -28.60 8.89
C LEU A 63 22.81 -29.04 9.30
N GLY A 64 23.84 -28.21 9.09
CA GLY A 64 25.19 -28.46 9.60
C GLY A 64 25.25 -28.41 11.14
N TRP A 65 24.50 -27.50 11.76
CA TRP A 65 24.35 -27.48 13.21
C TRP A 65 23.56 -28.69 13.73
N ALA A 66 22.46 -29.07 13.07
CA ALA A 66 21.67 -30.23 13.43
C ALA A 66 22.46 -31.55 13.30
N SER A 67 23.27 -31.70 12.25
CA SER A 67 24.14 -32.87 12.09
C SER A 67 25.23 -32.93 13.17
N THR A 68 25.80 -31.78 13.53
CA THR A 68 26.78 -31.67 14.63
C THR A 68 26.15 -32.00 15.98
N LEU A 69 24.93 -31.51 16.23
CA LEU A 69 24.18 -31.81 17.44
C LEU A 69 23.83 -33.30 17.52
N GLN A 70 23.34 -33.88 16.42
CA GLN A 70 23.05 -35.30 16.33
C GLN A 70 24.30 -36.13 16.66
N ALA A 71 25.45 -35.81 16.05
CA ALA A 71 26.72 -36.49 16.31
C ALA A 71 27.19 -36.37 17.77
N LYS A 72 26.93 -35.23 18.44
CA LYS A 72 27.26 -35.03 19.85
C LYS A 72 26.29 -35.72 20.81
N ILE A 73 25.02 -35.86 20.45
CA ILE A 73 24.01 -36.55 21.26
C ILE A 73 24.17 -38.08 21.16
N THR A 74 24.55 -38.60 19.99
CA THR A 74 24.80 -40.04 19.80
C THR A 74 26.18 -40.48 20.28
N ALA A 75 27.05 -39.54 20.68
CA ALA A 75 28.35 -39.85 21.25
C ALA A 75 28.20 -40.48 22.66
N PRO A 76 28.85 -41.61 22.96
CA PRO A 76 28.69 -42.35 24.21
C PRO A 76 29.15 -41.60 25.48
N TYR A 77 29.69 -40.39 25.37
CA TYR A 77 30.16 -39.55 26.48
C TYR A 77 29.48 -38.16 26.51
N ALA A 78 28.27 -38.04 25.97
CA ALA A 78 27.47 -36.81 26.00
C ALA A 78 27.00 -36.48 27.43
N GLY A 79 27.93 -36.04 28.30
CA GLY A 79 27.66 -35.70 29.69
C GLY A 79 26.76 -34.47 29.87
N LEU A 80 26.78 -33.89 31.07
CA LEU A 80 26.03 -32.69 31.48
C LEU A 80 26.06 -31.51 30.47
N GLY A 81 27.14 -31.38 29.69
CA GLY A 81 27.27 -30.33 28.67
C GLY A 81 26.31 -30.46 27.48
N ALA A 82 25.96 -31.68 27.06
CA ALA A 82 24.99 -31.89 25.98
C ALA A 82 23.56 -31.57 26.45
N LEU A 83 23.23 -31.89 27.70
CA LEU A 83 21.98 -31.54 28.34
C LEU A 83 21.83 -30.02 28.54
N LEU A 84 22.90 -29.34 28.98
CA LEU A 84 22.90 -27.88 29.16
C LEU A 84 22.72 -27.16 27.81
N LEU A 85 23.42 -27.62 26.76
CA LEU A 85 23.27 -27.10 25.41
C LEU A 85 21.83 -27.30 24.89
N PHE A 86 21.24 -28.48 25.11
CA PHE A 86 19.85 -28.76 24.76
C PHE A 86 18.88 -27.82 25.49
N LEU A 87 19.05 -27.59 26.80
CA LEU A 87 18.22 -26.67 27.57
C LEU A 87 18.36 -25.22 27.10
N VAL A 88 19.56 -24.77 26.73
CA VAL A 88 19.79 -23.44 26.15
C VAL A 88 19.10 -23.31 24.80
N VAL A 89 19.16 -24.32 23.94
CA VAL A 89 18.46 -24.34 22.65
C VAL A 89 16.95 -24.31 22.84
N VAL A 90 16.41 -25.10 23.77
CA VAL A 90 14.98 -25.08 24.11
C VAL A 90 14.58 -23.72 24.67
N ALA A 91 15.40 -23.09 25.51
CA ALA A 91 15.14 -21.74 26.02
C ALA A 91 15.17 -20.68 24.90
N ILE A 92 16.15 -20.73 23.99
CA ILE A 92 16.21 -19.83 22.82
C ILE A 92 15.01 -20.06 21.90
N GLY A 93 14.62 -21.31 21.65
CA GLY A 93 13.42 -21.65 20.89
C GLY A 93 12.13 -21.19 21.57
N TRP A 94 12.05 -21.26 22.90
CA TRP A 94 10.88 -20.87 23.67
C TRP A 94 10.70 -19.35 23.76
N PHE A 95 11.78 -18.62 24.06
CA PHE A 95 11.76 -17.15 24.20
C PHE A 95 11.92 -16.41 22.86
N GLY A 96 12.70 -16.96 21.93
CA GLY A 96 12.96 -16.38 20.62
C GLY A 96 12.04 -16.89 19.51
N GLY A 97 11.47 -18.10 19.64
CA GLY A 97 10.74 -18.76 18.56
C GLY A 97 9.45 -18.05 18.14
N ARG A 98 8.71 -17.44 19.07
CA ARG A 98 7.52 -16.64 18.73
C ARG A 98 7.85 -15.37 17.93
N PRO A 99 8.78 -14.51 18.38
CA PRO A 99 9.26 -13.38 17.59
C PRO A 99 9.89 -13.79 16.25
N LEU A 100 10.71 -14.85 16.24
CA LEU A 100 11.35 -15.38 15.02
C LEU A 100 10.31 -15.95 14.04
N PHE A 101 9.32 -16.70 14.52
CA PHE A 101 8.24 -17.22 13.68
C PHE A 101 7.41 -16.09 13.09
N ARG A 102 7.04 -15.07 13.90
CA ARG A 102 6.33 -13.88 13.38
C ARG A 102 7.17 -13.13 12.36
N ALA A 103 8.46 -12.95 12.60
CA ALA A 103 9.36 -12.34 11.64
C ALA A 103 9.48 -13.19 10.37
N ALA A 104 9.57 -14.51 10.47
CA ALA A 104 9.63 -15.43 9.34
C ALA A 104 8.32 -15.44 8.54
N GLU A 105 7.16 -15.44 9.22
CA GLU A 105 5.84 -15.35 8.61
C GLU A 105 5.67 -14.01 7.88
N SER A 106 5.99 -12.88 8.54
CA SER A 106 5.98 -11.56 7.91
C SER A 106 6.92 -11.51 6.71
N ASN A 107 8.15 -12.02 6.83
CA ASN A 107 9.11 -12.07 5.73
C ASN A 107 8.65 -12.99 4.60
N PHE A 108 7.94 -14.08 4.90
CA PHE A 108 7.36 -14.97 3.90
C PHE A 108 6.24 -14.28 3.12
N TRP A 109 5.34 -13.57 3.81
CA TRP A 109 4.29 -12.78 3.15
C TRP A 109 4.89 -11.62 2.37
N GLN A 110 5.94 -10.98 2.88
CA GLN A 110 6.69 -9.96 2.15
C GLN A 110 7.36 -10.52 0.90
N LEU A 111 8.03 -11.67 0.97
CA LEU A 111 8.64 -12.34 -0.19
C LEU A 111 7.59 -12.68 -1.25
N ASN A 112 6.41 -13.15 -0.83
CA ASN A 112 5.29 -13.37 -1.73
C ASN A 112 4.86 -12.10 -2.45
N SER A 113 4.70 -11.01 -1.71
CA SER A 113 4.30 -9.73 -2.25
C SER A 113 5.38 -9.01 -3.05
N LEU A 114 6.66 -9.26 -2.80
CA LEU A 114 7.77 -8.52 -3.43
C LEU A 114 8.40 -9.29 -4.59
N ALA A 115 8.33 -10.63 -4.58
CA ALA A 115 8.90 -11.46 -5.62
C ALA A 115 7.82 -12.21 -6.40
N VAL A 116 7.08 -13.11 -5.74
CA VAL A 116 6.19 -14.06 -6.44
C VAL A 116 5.05 -13.37 -7.20
N GLN A 117 4.29 -12.53 -6.51
CA GLN A 117 3.14 -11.88 -7.10
C GLN A 117 3.51 -10.88 -8.21
N PRO A 118 4.56 -10.05 -8.09
CA PRO A 118 5.01 -9.21 -9.20
C PRO A 118 5.33 -10.00 -10.46
N PHE A 119 6.12 -11.09 -10.37
CA PHE A 119 6.44 -11.90 -11.54
C PHE A 119 5.19 -12.54 -12.16
N TYR A 120 4.27 -13.03 -11.33
CA TYR A 120 3.00 -13.57 -11.79
C TYR A 120 2.13 -12.50 -12.47
N VAL A 121 1.95 -11.33 -11.85
CA VAL A 121 1.16 -10.22 -12.40
C VAL A 121 1.76 -9.72 -13.71
N ILE A 122 3.08 -9.55 -13.81
CA ILE A 122 3.76 -9.18 -15.05
C ILE A 122 3.46 -10.19 -16.15
N CYS A 123 3.62 -11.49 -15.86
CA CYS A 123 3.35 -12.55 -16.83
C CYS A 123 1.88 -12.56 -17.25
N ARG A 124 0.96 -12.44 -16.29
CA ARG A 124 -0.50 -12.40 -16.51
C ARG A 124 -0.91 -11.22 -17.37
N GLU A 125 -0.50 -10.01 -17.03
CA GLU A 125 -0.89 -8.82 -17.78
C GLU A 125 -0.21 -8.75 -19.15
N ALA A 126 1.02 -9.26 -19.30
CA ALA A 126 1.67 -9.39 -20.61
C ALA A 126 0.89 -10.34 -21.54
N LEU A 127 0.56 -11.55 -21.05
CA LEU A 127 -0.25 -12.51 -21.83
C LEU A 127 -1.64 -11.95 -22.14
N ARG A 128 -2.28 -11.30 -21.16
CA ARG A 128 -3.59 -10.67 -21.35
C ARG A 128 -3.53 -9.55 -22.38
N HIS A 129 -2.54 -8.67 -22.32
CA HIS A 129 -2.36 -7.58 -23.27
C HIS A 129 -2.16 -8.09 -24.70
N LEU A 130 -1.42 -9.19 -24.88
CA LEU A 130 -1.25 -9.84 -26.18
C LEU A 130 -2.54 -10.52 -26.65
N ALA A 131 -3.21 -11.25 -25.78
CA ALA A 131 -4.42 -11.99 -26.12
C ALA A 131 -5.61 -11.07 -26.42
N GLU A 132 -5.76 -9.95 -25.70
CA GLU A 132 -6.84 -8.99 -25.94
C GLU A 132 -6.70 -8.26 -27.29
N LYS A 133 -5.48 -8.15 -27.86
CA LYS A 133 -5.29 -7.62 -29.22
C LYS A 133 -5.89 -8.51 -30.31
N LEU A 134 -6.13 -9.79 -29.99
CA LEU A 134 -6.71 -10.76 -30.92
C LEU A 134 -8.24 -10.83 -30.78
N LEU A 135 -8.83 -10.14 -29.79
CA LEU A 135 -10.28 -10.11 -29.64
C LEU A 135 -10.91 -9.15 -30.66
N PRO A 136 -12.05 -9.55 -31.27
CA PRO A 136 -12.89 -8.62 -32.01
C PRO A 136 -13.32 -7.43 -31.14
N ALA A 137 -13.43 -6.25 -31.74
CA ALA A 137 -13.80 -5.02 -31.03
C ALA A 137 -15.19 -5.11 -30.36
N ASP A 138 -16.08 -5.92 -30.93
CA ASP A 138 -17.45 -6.19 -30.48
C ASP A 138 -17.56 -7.40 -29.52
N ALA A 139 -16.43 -7.97 -29.08
CA ALA A 139 -16.45 -9.10 -28.15
C ALA A 139 -17.31 -8.80 -26.92
N THR A 140 -18.11 -9.79 -26.50
CA THR A 140 -18.96 -9.64 -25.32
C THR A 140 -18.13 -9.55 -24.04
N GLU A 141 -18.68 -8.92 -23.01
CA GLU A 141 -18.02 -8.85 -21.69
C GLU A 141 -17.78 -10.24 -21.10
N ALA A 142 -18.70 -11.20 -21.36
CA ALA A 142 -18.52 -12.60 -20.98
C ALA A 142 -17.33 -13.24 -21.72
N GLY A 143 -17.20 -13.01 -23.03
CA GLY A 143 -16.04 -13.48 -23.80
C GLY A 143 -14.72 -12.91 -23.29
N ARG A 144 -14.69 -11.60 -22.98
CA ARG A 144 -13.53 -10.95 -22.34
C ARG A 144 -13.21 -11.56 -20.98
N ALA A 145 -14.21 -11.83 -20.14
CA ALA A 145 -14.00 -12.47 -18.85
C ALA A 145 -13.41 -13.88 -18.99
N THR A 146 -13.94 -14.70 -19.90
CA THR A 146 -13.39 -16.04 -20.18
C THR A 146 -11.94 -15.98 -20.64
N LEU A 147 -11.61 -15.06 -21.55
CA LEU A 147 -10.23 -14.88 -22.01
C LEU A 147 -9.30 -14.53 -20.84
N ARG A 148 -9.72 -13.60 -19.97
CA ARG A 148 -8.92 -13.16 -18.82
C ARG A 148 -8.71 -14.25 -17.78
N SER A 149 -9.72 -15.08 -17.56
CA SER A 149 -9.61 -16.29 -16.73
C SER A 149 -8.57 -17.25 -17.33
N ALA A 150 -8.68 -17.55 -18.63
CA ALA A 150 -7.75 -18.43 -19.33
C ALA A 150 -6.30 -17.90 -19.34
N THR A 151 -6.10 -16.59 -19.58
CA THR A 151 -4.76 -16.00 -19.53
C THR A 151 -4.17 -16.00 -18.11
N SER A 152 -5.02 -15.87 -17.08
CA SER A 152 -4.58 -16.00 -15.69
C SER A 152 -4.04 -17.39 -15.40
N ALA A 153 -4.75 -18.45 -15.82
CA ALA A 153 -4.28 -19.84 -15.68
C ALA A 153 -3.00 -20.10 -16.48
N ALA A 154 -2.96 -19.67 -17.75
CA ALA A 154 -1.82 -19.83 -18.64
C ALA A 154 -0.55 -19.16 -18.08
N ALA A 155 -0.66 -17.96 -17.51
CA ALA A 155 0.45 -17.26 -16.88
C ALA A 155 1.08 -18.07 -15.75
N GLY A 156 0.27 -18.73 -14.92
CA GLY A 156 0.79 -19.59 -13.85
C GLY A 156 1.51 -20.82 -14.37
N VAL A 157 1.01 -21.45 -15.44
CA VAL A 157 1.68 -22.60 -16.08
C VAL A 157 3.03 -22.16 -16.66
N VAL A 158 3.07 -21.05 -17.38
CA VAL A 158 4.33 -20.50 -17.95
C VAL A 158 5.34 -20.22 -16.84
N LEU A 159 4.92 -19.50 -15.79
CA LEU A 159 5.81 -19.15 -14.67
C LEU A 159 6.26 -20.39 -13.88
N CYS A 160 5.37 -21.37 -13.70
CA CYS A 160 5.70 -22.66 -13.09
C CYS A 160 6.80 -23.39 -13.87
N CYS A 161 6.67 -23.49 -15.20
CA CYS A 161 7.67 -24.12 -16.06
C CYS A 161 9.01 -23.39 -16.03
N LEU A 162 9.01 -22.05 -16.13
CA LEU A 162 10.23 -21.23 -16.06
C LEU A 162 10.93 -21.38 -14.70
N SER A 163 10.16 -21.35 -13.61
CA SER A 163 10.68 -21.52 -12.26
C SER A 163 11.27 -22.91 -12.04
N LEU A 164 10.58 -23.96 -12.52
CA LEU A 164 11.08 -25.32 -12.45
C LEU A 164 12.38 -25.49 -13.25
N ALA A 165 12.47 -24.88 -14.43
CA ALA A 165 13.71 -24.88 -15.21
C ALA A 165 14.88 -24.21 -14.46
N ALA A 166 14.62 -23.09 -13.79
CA ALA A 166 15.63 -22.42 -12.96
C ALA A 166 16.08 -23.29 -11.77
N VAL A 167 15.14 -23.99 -11.11
CA VAL A 167 15.45 -24.96 -10.05
C VAL A 167 16.35 -26.09 -10.58
N LEU A 168 15.96 -26.72 -11.69
CA LEU A 168 16.73 -27.81 -12.29
C LEU A 168 18.14 -27.36 -12.70
N HIS A 169 18.30 -26.12 -13.15
CA HIS A 169 19.59 -25.55 -13.52
C HIS A 169 20.47 -25.24 -12.29
N ALA A 170 19.88 -24.73 -11.21
CA ALA A 170 20.60 -24.37 -9.98
C ALA A 170 20.91 -25.58 -9.08
N TRP A 171 20.12 -26.66 -9.18
CA TRP A 171 20.22 -27.85 -8.32
C TRP A 171 21.63 -28.45 -8.23
N PRO A 172 22.39 -28.66 -9.32
CA PRO A 172 23.73 -29.24 -9.25
C PRO A 172 24.74 -28.39 -8.47
N SER A 173 24.49 -27.09 -8.37
CA SER A 173 25.34 -26.12 -7.65
C SER A 173 24.85 -25.85 -6.22
N SER A 174 23.72 -26.45 -5.82
CA SER A 174 23.17 -26.33 -4.47
C SER A 174 23.87 -27.30 -3.52
N ALA A 175 24.01 -26.90 -2.25
CA ALA A 175 24.46 -27.79 -1.18
C ALA A 175 23.72 -27.47 0.11
N TRP A 176 23.11 -28.47 0.74
CA TRP A 176 22.18 -28.25 1.85
C TRP A 176 22.80 -28.44 3.23
N VAL A 177 23.95 -29.11 3.31
CA VAL A 177 24.67 -29.35 4.57
C VAL A 177 25.99 -28.60 4.49
N GLY A 178 26.21 -27.67 5.42
CA GLY A 178 27.46 -26.91 5.51
C GLY A 178 28.42 -27.49 6.57
N ASP A 179 29.71 -27.24 6.38
CA ASP A 179 30.80 -27.51 7.32
C ASP A 179 31.48 -26.20 7.75
N ILE A 180 32.07 -26.15 8.94
CA ILE A 180 32.91 -25.04 9.40
C ILE A 180 34.07 -24.79 8.43
N ALA A 181 34.58 -25.84 7.79
CA ALA A 181 35.62 -25.74 6.77
C ALA A 181 35.22 -24.86 5.56
N ASP A 182 33.93 -24.71 5.27
CA ASP A 182 33.44 -23.89 4.16
C ASP A 182 33.73 -22.38 4.36
N LEU A 183 33.95 -21.94 5.61
CA LEU A 183 34.38 -20.58 5.93
C LEU A 183 35.75 -20.24 5.33
N ALA A 184 36.58 -21.25 5.03
CA ALA A 184 37.87 -21.05 4.39
C ALA A 184 37.74 -20.67 2.89
N SER A 185 36.54 -20.78 2.30
CA SER A 185 36.29 -20.38 0.90
C SER A 185 35.03 -19.51 0.74
N PRO A 186 35.10 -18.21 1.11
CA PRO A 186 33.95 -17.31 1.10
C PRO A 186 33.24 -17.22 -0.27
N HIS A 187 34.00 -17.30 -1.36
CA HIS A 187 33.45 -17.29 -2.72
C HIS A 187 32.58 -18.52 -3.01
N ARG A 188 33.05 -19.73 -2.66
CA ARG A 188 32.27 -20.96 -2.86
C ARG A 188 31.02 -20.96 -1.99
N LEU A 189 31.17 -20.49 -0.75
CA LEU A 189 30.05 -20.33 0.17
C LEU A 189 28.98 -19.39 -0.40
N ALA A 190 29.39 -18.23 -0.94
CA ALA A 190 28.47 -17.29 -1.59
C ALA A 190 27.77 -17.87 -2.83
N MET A 191 28.50 -18.59 -3.70
CA MET A 191 27.91 -19.25 -4.88
C MET A 191 26.91 -20.34 -4.50
N THR A 192 27.24 -21.14 -3.48
CA THR A 192 26.36 -22.20 -3.00
C THR A 192 25.12 -21.61 -2.33
N ALA A 193 25.28 -20.55 -1.54
CA ALA A 193 24.17 -19.80 -0.97
C ALA A 193 23.24 -19.26 -2.07
N LEU A 194 23.79 -18.67 -3.13
CA LEU A 194 22.99 -18.20 -4.26
C LEU A 194 22.22 -19.34 -4.94
N ALA A 195 22.88 -20.47 -5.20
CA ALA A 195 22.24 -21.65 -5.80
C ALA A 195 21.11 -22.20 -4.92
N ASN A 196 21.34 -22.32 -3.60
CA ASN A 196 20.32 -22.73 -2.64
C ASN A 196 19.12 -21.77 -2.66
N SER A 197 19.36 -20.46 -2.71
CA SER A 197 18.30 -19.46 -2.76
C SER A 197 17.48 -19.55 -4.04
N VAL A 198 18.12 -19.77 -5.19
CA VAL A 198 17.40 -20.00 -6.45
C VAL A 198 16.55 -21.26 -6.36
N VAL A 199 17.06 -22.35 -5.76
CA VAL A 199 16.27 -23.58 -5.58
C VAL A 199 15.09 -23.35 -4.63
N LEU A 200 15.30 -22.71 -3.48
CA LEU A 200 14.23 -22.46 -2.50
C LEU A 200 13.13 -21.55 -3.07
N ILE A 201 13.53 -20.40 -3.61
CA ILE A 201 12.59 -19.42 -4.19
C ILE A 201 11.92 -20.03 -5.41
N GLY A 202 12.67 -20.73 -6.26
CA GLY A 202 12.15 -21.35 -7.48
C GLY A 202 11.16 -22.49 -7.17
N ALA A 203 11.47 -23.37 -6.24
CA ALA A 203 10.55 -24.45 -5.87
C ALA A 203 9.27 -23.89 -5.26
N TYR A 204 9.39 -22.86 -4.43
CA TYR A 204 8.25 -22.14 -3.89
C TYR A 204 7.40 -21.49 -4.98
N LEU A 205 8.05 -20.74 -5.89
CA LEU A 205 7.40 -20.03 -6.99
C LEU A 205 6.68 -20.99 -7.94
N THR A 206 7.25 -22.17 -8.21
CA THR A 206 6.61 -23.22 -9.01
C THR A 206 5.23 -23.59 -8.48
N ALA A 207 5.12 -23.88 -7.17
CA ALA A 207 3.84 -24.23 -6.54
C ALA A 207 2.92 -23.00 -6.41
N ALA A 208 3.47 -21.88 -5.92
CA ALA A 208 2.70 -20.67 -5.65
C ALA A 208 2.08 -20.09 -6.93
N ALA A 209 2.83 -20.04 -8.05
CA ALA A 209 2.33 -19.51 -9.31
C ALA A 209 1.09 -20.28 -9.81
N LEU A 210 1.07 -21.61 -9.65
CA LEU A 210 -0.09 -22.44 -10.01
C LEU A 210 -1.28 -22.19 -9.08
N VAL A 211 -1.05 -22.14 -7.77
CA VAL A 211 -2.14 -21.89 -6.81
C VAL A 211 -2.77 -20.52 -7.05
N TRP A 212 -1.95 -19.48 -7.22
CA TRP A 212 -2.42 -18.12 -7.48
C TRP A 212 -3.11 -18.00 -8.83
N SER A 213 -2.57 -18.63 -9.88
CA SER A 213 -3.18 -18.57 -11.21
C SER A 213 -4.53 -19.25 -11.28
N LEU A 214 -4.68 -20.40 -10.62
CA LEU A 214 -5.95 -21.11 -10.54
C LEU A 214 -6.96 -20.33 -9.70
N ALA A 215 -6.53 -19.74 -8.59
CA ALA A 215 -7.39 -18.88 -7.76
C ALA A 215 -7.88 -17.64 -8.53
N ASP A 216 -7.00 -17.00 -9.31
CA ASP A 216 -7.35 -15.85 -10.14
C ASP A 216 -8.23 -16.24 -11.34
N ALA A 217 -7.97 -17.39 -11.96
CA ALA A 217 -8.79 -17.91 -13.06
C ALA A 217 -10.20 -18.28 -12.60
N ALA A 218 -10.35 -18.87 -11.41
CA ALA A 218 -11.64 -19.25 -10.84
C ALA A 218 -12.44 -18.06 -10.29
N MET A 219 -11.77 -16.94 -9.96
CA MET A 219 -12.42 -15.74 -9.46
C MET A 219 -13.18 -15.01 -10.59
N PRO A 220 -14.43 -14.54 -10.35
CA PRO A 220 -15.14 -13.71 -11.31
C PRO A 220 -14.32 -12.46 -11.68
N GLN A 221 -14.11 -12.27 -12.98
CA GLN A 221 -13.24 -11.21 -13.53
C GLN A 221 -13.86 -9.82 -13.38
N PRO A 222 -13.03 -8.75 -13.32
CA PRO A 222 -13.54 -7.38 -13.18
C PRO A 222 -14.39 -6.96 -14.39
N ARG A 223 -15.54 -6.37 -14.09
CA ARG A 223 -16.54 -5.90 -15.07
C ARG A 223 -17.12 -4.55 -14.66
N ALA A 224 -17.64 -3.79 -15.62
CA ALA A 224 -18.28 -2.52 -15.33
C ALA A 224 -19.58 -2.74 -14.57
N LEU A 225 -19.92 -1.84 -13.63
CA LEU A 225 -21.17 -1.93 -12.90
C LEU A 225 -22.31 -1.51 -13.83
N ARG A 226 -23.26 -2.41 -14.07
CA ARG A 226 -24.35 -2.18 -15.03
C ARG A 226 -25.54 -1.45 -14.41
N ASP A 227 -25.91 -1.85 -13.19
CA ASP A 227 -27.11 -1.37 -12.52
C ASP A 227 -26.73 -0.63 -11.23
N PHE A 228 -27.21 0.61 -11.11
CA PHE A 228 -27.17 1.38 -9.88
C PHE A 228 -28.51 1.28 -9.17
N ALA A 229 -28.52 1.42 -7.85
CA ALA A 229 -29.76 1.50 -7.09
C ALA A 229 -30.64 2.65 -7.61
N ALA A 230 -31.91 2.37 -7.91
CA ALA A 230 -32.83 3.34 -8.51
C ALA A 230 -33.10 4.53 -7.57
N ALA A 231 -33.25 5.71 -8.16
CA ALA A 231 -33.72 6.89 -7.45
C ALA A 231 -35.19 6.68 -7.05
N GLY A 232 -35.46 6.56 -5.75
CA GLY A 232 -36.82 6.40 -5.24
C GLY A 232 -37.31 4.97 -5.05
N SER A 233 -36.48 3.92 -5.20
CA SER A 233 -36.85 2.62 -4.63
C SER A 233 -37.03 2.81 -3.12
N PRO A 234 -38.25 2.64 -2.58
CA PRO A 234 -38.43 2.58 -1.14
C PRO A 234 -37.58 1.42 -0.64
N ALA A 235 -37.03 1.53 0.57
CA ALA A 235 -37.01 0.33 1.40
C ALA A 235 -38.50 -0.05 1.51
N ALA A 236 -38.95 -1.03 0.73
CA ALA A 236 -40.34 -1.45 0.72
C ALA A 236 -40.63 -2.30 1.96
N SER A 237 -40.23 -1.80 3.14
CA SER A 237 -40.67 -2.34 4.40
C SER A 237 -41.83 -1.49 4.87
N SER A 238 -42.96 -2.17 5.06
CA SER A 238 -44.09 -1.78 5.90
C SER A 238 -43.73 -1.60 7.38
N SER A 239 -42.47 -1.27 7.71
CA SER A 239 -41.99 -0.96 9.05
C SER A 239 -41.23 0.38 9.07
N ALA A 240 -41.97 1.45 9.37
CA ALA A 240 -41.63 2.65 10.16
C ALA A 240 -40.20 3.28 10.16
N SER A 241 -39.29 3.01 9.21
CA SER A 241 -38.00 3.72 9.13
C SER A 241 -37.60 4.02 7.69
N PRO A 242 -37.26 5.29 7.36
CA PRO A 242 -36.79 5.64 6.02
C PRO A 242 -35.50 4.88 5.69
N ALA A 243 -35.33 4.52 4.42
CA ALA A 243 -34.12 3.85 3.93
C ALA A 243 -32.88 4.70 4.25
N ARG A 244 -31.94 4.15 5.03
CA ARG A 244 -30.71 4.86 5.41
C ARG A 244 -29.83 5.06 4.19
N SER A 245 -29.39 6.31 3.99
CA SER A 245 -28.48 6.70 2.91
C SER A 245 -27.33 7.54 3.45
N TRP A 246 -26.17 7.44 2.82
CA TRP A 246 -24.98 8.20 3.15
C TRP A 246 -24.39 8.85 1.91
N ARG A 247 -24.06 10.15 1.99
CA ARG A 247 -23.43 10.94 0.93
C ARG A 247 -21.96 11.15 1.22
N VAL A 248 -21.10 10.59 0.37
CA VAL A 248 -19.64 10.65 0.51
C VAL A 248 -19.04 11.32 -0.72
N ALA A 249 -18.37 12.46 -0.53
CA ALA A 249 -17.53 13.03 -1.56
C ALA A 249 -16.23 12.22 -1.63
N HIS A 250 -15.90 11.68 -2.79
CA HIS A 250 -14.69 10.86 -3.00
C HIS A 250 -13.70 11.66 -3.85
N LEU A 251 -12.62 12.07 -3.20
CA LEU A 251 -11.51 12.82 -3.77
C LEU A 251 -10.28 11.93 -3.79
N SER A 252 -9.40 12.15 -4.75
CA SER A 252 -8.11 11.47 -4.80
C SER A 252 -7.12 12.28 -5.62
N ASP A 253 -5.83 12.00 -5.46
CA ASP A 253 -4.79 12.47 -6.37
C ASP A 253 -4.83 14.00 -6.52
N LEU A 254 -4.83 14.71 -5.39
CA LEU A 254 -4.86 16.18 -5.35
C LEU A 254 -3.52 16.78 -5.78
N HIS A 255 -2.41 16.09 -5.49
CA HIS A 255 -1.03 16.51 -5.78
C HIS A 255 -0.82 17.99 -5.47
N ALA A 256 -1.01 18.38 -4.21
CA ALA A 256 -0.70 19.73 -3.75
C ALA A 256 0.81 20.00 -3.96
N VAL A 257 1.13 21.17 -4.50
CA VAL A 257 2.51 21.66 -4.67
C VAL A 257 2.83 22.73 -3.61
N GLY A 258 4.10 22.90 -3.27
CA GLY A 258 4.51 23.87 -2.24
C GLY A 258 4.49 25.32 -2.74
N GLU A 259 4.76 25.53 -4.02
CA GLU A 259 4.92 26.86 -4.60
C GLU A 259 3.64 27.35 -5.32
N PRO A 260 3.37 28.68 -5.35
CA PRO A 260 2.24 29.25 -6.09
C PRO A 260 2.24 28.92 -7.58
N TYR A 261 3.43 28.68 -8.16
CA TYR A 261 3.63 28.32 -9.57
C TYR A 261 4.25 26.93 -9.73
N GLY A 262 4.12 26.07 -8.71
CA GLY A 262 4.64 24.72 -8.75
C GLY A 262 3.94 23.88 -9.83
N LEU A 263 4.71 23.04 -10.52
CA LEU A 263 4.19 22.06 -11.48
C LEU A 263 4.21 20.68 -10.84
N ARG A 264 3.22 19.82 -11.12
CA ARG A 264 3.25 18.44 -10.64
C ARG A 264 4.31 17.61 -11.36
N ILE A 265 4.83 16.60 -10.67
CA ILE A 265 5.86 15.71 -11.22
C ILE A 265 5.37 14.96 -12.45
N GLU A 266 4.17 14.38 -12.40
CA GLU A 266 3.68 13.53 -13.48
C GLU A 266 3.24 14.32 -14.72
N SER A 267 2.44 15.37 -14.52
CA SER A 267 1.87 16.13 -15.62
C SER A 267 2.82 17.20 -16.18
N GLY A 268 3.84 17.61 -15.41
CA GLY A 268 4.72 18.72 -15.76
C GLY A 268 3.94 19.96 -16.21
N ARG A 269 4.32 20.54 -17.35
CA ARG A 269 3.67 21.72 -17.96
C ARG A 269 2.34 21.41 -18.66
N SER A 270 1.99 20.13 -18.82
CA SER A 270 0.73 19.72 -19.44
C SER A 270 -0.43 19.69 -18.44
N GLY A 271 -0.15 19.76 -17.14
CA GLY A 271 -1.14 19.86 -16.08
C GLY A 271 -1.28 21.27 -15.50
N PRO A 272 -2.03 21.41 -14.40
CA PRO A 272 -2.31 22.71 -13.79
C PRO A 272 -1.09 23.29 -13.06
N CYS A 273 -0.99 24.61 -13.06
CA CYS A 273 0.01 25.36 -12.33
C CYS A 273 -0.49 25.75 -10.93
N GLY A 274 0.33 25.54 -9.89
CA GLY A 274 0.01 25.94 -8.53
C GLY A 274 -1.20 25.22 -7.92
N ASN A 275 -1.82 25.79 -6.89
CA ASN A 275 -2.93 25.15 -6.17
C ASN A 275 -4.29 25.82 -6.42
N GLY A 276 -4.44 26.60 -7.50
CA GLY A 276 -5.70 27.27 -7.84
C GLY A 276 -6.87 26.30 -7.96
N ARG A 277 -6.64 25.17 -8.64
CA ARG A 277 -7.66 24.12 -8.81
C ARG A 277 -8.10 23.46 -7.50
N ILE A 278 -7.17 23.24 -6.56
CA ILE A 278 -7.51 22.72 -5.22
C ILE A 278 -8.41 23.72 -4.46
N LYS A 279 -8.15 25.02 -4.56
CA LYS A 279 -9.00 26.04 -3.94
C LYS A 279 -10.42 26.03 -4.54
N ALA A 280 -10.52 26.04 -5.87
CA ALA A 280 -11.80 25.96 -6.57
C ALA A 280 -12.58 24.68 -6.24
N LEU A 281 -11.88 23.55 -6.10
CA LEU A 281 -12.45 22.28 -5.64
C LEU A 281 -13.07 22.42 -4.24
N LEU A 282 -12.35 22.99 -3.27
CA LEU A 282 -12.84 23.15 -1.90
C LEU A 282 -14.03 24.13 -1.83
N GLU A 283 -14.00 25.22 -2.59
CA GLU A 283 -15.13 26.14 -2.75
C GLU A 283 -16.35 25.42 -3.33
N ARG A 284 -16.14 24.59 -4.36
CA ARG A 284 -17.23 23.81 -4.96
C ARG A 284 -17.81 22.78 -3.99
N LEU A 285 -16.97 22.13 -3.19
CA LEU A 285 -17.39 21.20 -2.13
C LEU A 285 -18.22 21.89 -1.04
N GLU A 286 -17.88 23.11 -0.63
CA GLU A 286 -18.70 23.89 0.30
C GLU A 286 -20.10 24.16 -0.27
N LEU A 287 -20.20 24.50 -1.56
CA LEU A 287 -21.50 24.72 -2.21
C LEU A 287 -22.32 23.43 -2.28
N VAL A 288 -21.69 22.31 -2.63
CA VAL A 288 -22.36 20.99 -2.64
C VAL A 288 -22.84 20.62 -1.24
N HIS A 289 -21.99 20.78 -0.22
CA HIS A 289 -22.32 20.50 1.17
C HIS A 289 -23.44 21.39 1.72
N ALA A 290 -23.46 22.67 1.33
CA ALA A 290 -24.50 23.61 1.76
C ALA A 290 -25.86 23.31 1.12
N ALA A 291 -25.87 22.85 -0.14
CA ALA A 291 -27.10 22.50 -0.85
C ALA A 291 -27.71 21.20 -0.30
N GLU A 292 -26.88 20.18 -0.11
CA GLU A 292 -27.26 18.92 0.51
C GLU A 292 -26.07 18.45 1.37
N PRO A 293 -26.25 18.23 2.68
CA PRO A 293 -25.13 17.86 3.54
C PRO A 293 -24.43 16.57 3.09
N LEU A 294 -23.11 16.59 3.22
CA LEU A 294 -22.23 15.43 3.06
C LEU A 294 -22.02 14.80 4.43
N ASP A 295 -22.06 13.48 4.48
CA ASP A 295 -21.71 12.73 5.68
C ASP A 295 -20.20 12.73 5.85
N ARG A 296 -19.45 12.41 4.78
CA ARG A 296 -17.98 12.34 4.81
C ARG A 296 -17.35 12.85 3.51
N ILE A 297 -16.11 13.29 3.62
CA ILE A 297 -15.23 13.61 2.49
C ILE A 297 -14.04 12.67 2.59
N LEU A 298 -13.86 11.77 1.63
CA LEU A 298 -12.81 10.77 1.64
C LEU A 298 -11.75 11.16 0.61
N VAL A 299 -10.50 11.39 1.05
CA VAL A 299 -9.33 11.63 0.21
C VAL A 299 -8.50 10.35 0.15
N THR A 300 -8.54 9.64 -0.99
CA THR A 300 -7.90 8.34 -1.18
C THR A 300 -6.45 8.43 -1.65
N GLY A 301 -5.62 9.22 -0.97
CA GLY A 301 -4.18 9.31 -1.22
C GLY A 301 -3.76 10.37 -2.23
N ASP A 302 -2.44 10.54 -2.34
CA ASP A 302 -1.74 11.55 -3.14
C ASP A 302 -2.29 12.95 -2.90
N THR A 303 -2.35 13.29 -1.61
CA THR A 303 -2.72 14.64 -1.17
C THR A 303 -1.64 15.64 -1.58
N THR A 304 -0.38 15.21 -1.53
CA THR A 304 0.81 15.98 -1.89
C THR A 304 1.51 15.37 -3.09
N ASP A 305 2.27 16.19 -3.84
CA ASP A 305 2.97 15.74 -5.05
C ASP A 305 4.30 15.00 -4.76
N ALA A 306 4.94 15.25 -3.61
CA ALA A 306 6.20 14.62 -3.22
C ALA A 306 6.37 14.44 -1.70
N GLY A 307 5.31 14.58 -0.92
CA GLY A 307 5.36 14.45 0.54
C GLY A 307 6.19 15.54 1.23
N ARG A 308 6.41 16.69 0.57
CA ARG A 308 7.26 17.77 1.10
C ARG A 308 6.54 18.57 2.17
N SER A 309 7.32 19.15 3.10
CA SER A 309 6.75 19.98 4.16
C SER A 309 5.93 21.16 3.60
N ALA A 310 6.46 21.86 2.59
CA ALA A 310 5.76 22.97 1.95
C ALA A 310 4.43 22.57 1.27
N GLU A 311 4.33 21.36 0.72
CA GLU A 311 3.11 20.85 0.08
C GLU A 311 2.02 20.58 1.11
N TRP A 312 2.38 19.95 2.22
CA TRP A 312 1.48 19.78 3.37
C TRP A 312 1.04 21.12 3.94
N ALA A 313 1.94 22.11 4.05
CA ALA A 313 1.59 23.45 4.49
C ALA A 313 0.56 24.11 3.56
N ALA A 314 0.77 24.04 2.24
CA ALA A 314 -0.15 24.59 1.26
C ALA A 314 -1.53 23.93 1.32
N PHE A 315 -1.58 22.60 1.48
CA PHE A 315 -2.84 21.88 1.67
C PHE A 315 -3.56 22.32 2.95
N PHE A 316 -2.84 22.43 4.08
CA PHE A 316 -3.43 22.90 5.33
C PHE A 316 -3.92 24.34 5.28
N ASP A 317 -3.21 25.22 4.59
CA ASP A 317 -3.63 26.62 4.41
C ASP A 317 -4.91 26.71 3.58
N ALA A 318 -5.04 25.90 2.52
CA ALA A 318 -6.28 25.81 1.76
C ALA A 318 -7.42 25.25 2.62
N LEU A 319 -7.21 24.12 3.31
CA LEU A 319 -8.24 23.47 4.12
C LEU A 319 -8.70 24.32 5.32
N LYS A 320 -7.81 25.15 5.88
CA LYS A 320 -8.12 26.07 7.01
C LYS A 320 -9.25 27.05 6.67
N LEU A 321 -9.45 27.39 5.41
CA LEU A 321 -10.53 28.27 4.95
C LEU A 321 -11.90 27.58 4.96
N HIS A 322 -11.94 26.25 5.12
CA HIS A 322 -13.14 25.43 4.99
C HIS A 322 -13.32 24.49 6.21
N PRO A 323 -13.56 25.05 7.43
CA PRO A 323 -13.61 24.25 8.66
C PRO A 323 -14.72 23.17 8.65
N ARG A 324 -15.86 23.43 8.00
CA ARG A 324 -16.96 22.45 7.90
C ARG A 324 -16.61 21.24 7.05
N LEU A 325 -15.82 21.45 5.99
CA LEU A 325 -15.27 20.35 5.20
C LEU A 325 -14.20 19.58 6.00
N ALA A 326 -13.32 20.30 6.69
CA ALA A 326 -12.25 19.70 7.49
C ALA A 326 -12.78 18.72 8.55
N GLU A 327 -13.88 19.05 9.22
CA GLU A 327 -14.53 18.18 10.22
C GLU A 327 -15.06 16.85 9.65
N ARG A 328 -15.31 16.79 8.34
CA ARG A 328 -15.86 15.61 7.64
C ARG A 328 -14.80 14.83 6.87
N MET A 329 -13.59 15.37 6.80
CA MET A 329 -12.54 14.86 5.96
C MET A 329 -11.85 13.66 6.60
N LEU A 330 -11.65 12.62 5.80
CA LEU A 330 -10.79 11.49 6.08
C LEU A 330 -9.73 11.42 4.99
N VAL A 331 -8.48 11.18 5.37
CA VAL A 331 -7.33 11.10 4.47
C VAL A 331 -6.56 9.81 4.75
N LEU A 332 -6.10 9.16 3.68
CA LEU A 332 -5.18 8.02 3.72
C LEU A 332 -3.96 8.32 2.84
N PRO A 333 -2.80 7.66 3.04
CA PRO A 333 -1.61 7.93 2.24
C PRO A 333 -1.69 7.36 0.82
N GLY A 334 -1.23 8.13 -0.16
CA GLY A 334 -0.82 7.60 -1.47
C GLY A 334 0.70 7.49 -1.61
N ASN A 335 1.16 7.09 -2.80
CA ASN A 335 2.58 6.85 -3.04
C ASN A 335 3.38 8.16 -3.10
N HIS A 336 2.83 9.24 -3.66
CA HIS A 336 3.49 10.55 -3.69
C HIS A 336 3.63 11.16 -2.29
N ASP A 337 2.75 10.79 -1.36
CA ASP A 337 2.84 11.25 0.03
C ASP A 337 4.01 10.61 0.81
N LEU A 338 4.48 9.41 0.40
CA LEU A 338 5.39 8.57 1.20
C LEU A 338 6.70 8.19 0.51
N ASN A 339 6.61 7.78 -0.76
CA ASN A 339 7.72 7.19 -1.48
C ASN A 339 8.59 8.28 -2.14
N VAL A 340 9.69 7.89 -2.76
CA VAL A 340 10.65 8.86 -3.30
C VAL A 340 10.14 9.37 -4.64
N VAL A 341 9.85 10.67 -4.68
CA VAL A 341 9.55 11.38 -5.92
C VAL A 341 10.32 12.70 -5.92
N ASP A 342 11.06 12.95 -7.00
CA ASP A 342 11.82 14.19 -7.15
C ASP A 342 11.78 14.68 -8.59
N ARG A 343 11.20 15.86 -8.76
CA ARG A 343 11.11 16.56 -10.05
C ARG A 343 12.47 16.87 -10.66
N ALA A 344 13.47 17.16 -9.84
CA ALA A 344 14.79 17.59 -10.29
C ALA A 344 15.77 16.43 -10.47
N ASN A 345 15.52 15.28 -9.83
CA ASN A 345 16.40 14.12 -9.91
C ASN A 345 15.59 12.82 -10.02
N PRO A 346 15.24 12.37 -11.24
CA PRO A 346 14.47 11.14 -11.44
C PRO A 346 15.23 9.88 -10.97
N ALA A 347 16.56 9.96 -10.84
CA ALA A 347 17.41 8.88 -10.33
C ALA A 347 17.53 8.87 -8.80
N ARG A 348 16.82 9.77 -8.08
CA ARG A 348 16.84 9.81 -6.62
C ARG A 348 16.35 8.48 -6.06
N LEU A 349 17.06 7.99 -5.04
CA LEU A 349 16.71 6.78 -4.31
C LEU A 349 16.96 6.99 -2.83
N ASP A 350 16.14 6.37 -1.99
CA ASP A 350 16.32 6.34 -0.53
C ASP A 350 16.76 4.95 -0.10
N LEU A 351 17.88 4.86 0.61
CA LEU A 351 18.27 3.61 1.25
C LEU A 351 17.25 3.24 2.34
N PRO A 352 17.07 1.95 2.70
CA PRO A 352 16.11 1.53 3.73
C PRO A 352 16.27 2.22 5.08
N MET A 353 17.51 2.58 5.42
CA MET A 353 17.85 3.27 6.67
C MET A 353 17.84 4.80 6.55
N SER A 354 17.47 5.35 5.38
CA SER A 354 17.38 6.79 5.15
C SER A 354 16.27 7.40 6.02
N PRO A 355 16.53 8.55 6.67
CA PRO A 355 15.50 9.24 7.45
C PRO A 355 14.41 9.85 6.55
N ASN A 356 14.65 10.10 5.27
CA ASN A 356 13.75 10.87 4.40
C ASN A 356 12.37 10.22 4.25
N LYS A 357 12.32 8.92 3.96
CA LYS A 357 11.05 8.19 3.89
C LYS A 357 10.28 8.22 5.20
N ARG A 358 11.01 8.13 6.32
CA ARG A 358 10.43 8.21 7.65
C ARG A 358 9.93 9.63 7.95
N LEU A 359 10.59 10.68 7.47
CA LEU A 359 10.09 12.05 7.58
C LEU A 359 8.79 12.23 6.80
N ARG A 360 8.68 11.70 5.58
CA ARG A 360 7.43 11.70 4.81
C ARG A 360 6.31 10.95 5.54
N GLN A 361 6.58 9.75 6.06
CA GLN A 361 5.64 9.03 6.93
C GLN A 361 5.20 9.86 8.15
N LEU A 362 6.13 10.56 8.81
CA LEU A 362 5.80 11.45 9.93
C LEU A 362 4.88 12.60 9.50
N ARG A 363 5.13 13.22 8.35
CA ARG A 363 4.29 14.32 7.82
C ARG A 363 2.86 13.84 7.54
N VAL A 364 2.69 12.69 6.89
CA VAL A 364 1.36 12.09 6.69
C VAL A 364 0.71 11.72 8.02
N LEU A 365 1.45 11.08 8.94
CA LEU A 365 0.93 10.71 10.25
C LEU A 365 0.48 11.92 11.05
N SER A 366 1.26 13.00 11.00
CA SER A 366 0.94 14.30 11.58
C SER A 366 -0.34 14.88 10.97
N ALA A 367 -0.52 14.74 9.66
CA ALA A 367 -1.70 15.22 8.96
C ALA A 367 -2.96 14.41 9.32
N MET A 368 -2.89 13.08 9.27
CA MET A 368 -3.99 12.21 9.71
C MET A 368 -4.36 12.45 11.18
N ALA A 369 -3.38 12.61 12.06
CA ALA A 369 -3.66 12.94 13.46
C ALA A 369 -4.39 14.28 13.61
N ALA A 370 -4.06 15.29 12.79
CA ALA A 370 -4.70 16.60 12.83
C ALA A 370 -6.12 16.63 12.26
N ILE A 371 -6.38 15.83 11.23
CA ILE A 371 -7.64 15.82 10.46
C ILE A 371 -8.64 14.85 11.11
N GLN A 372 -8.23 13.60 11.35
CA GLN A 372 -9.13 12.51 11.74
C GLN A 372 -8.77 11.85 13.08
N GLY A 373 -7.69 12.29 13.75
CA GLY A 373 -7.09 11.56 14.86
C GLY A 373 -8.01 11.24 16.05
N ALA A 374 -9.01 12.09 16.30
CA ALA A 374 -10.01 11.86 17.36
C ALA A 374 -11.18 10.96 16.92
N GLY A 375 -11.49 10.91 15.62
CA GLY A 375 -12.65 10.20 15.08
C GLY A 375 -12.36 8.75 14.69
N VAL A 376 -11.11 8.43 14.33
CA VAL A 376 -10.72 7.07 13.94
C VAL A 376 -10.04 6.31 15.08
N ARG A 377 -10.23 4.99 15.09
CA ARG A 377 -9.62 4.03 16.03
C ARG A 377 -8.60 3.17 15.31
N VAL A 378 -7.55 2.76 16.01
CA VAL A 378 -6.58 1.76 15.53
C VAL A 378 -6.97 0.38 16.04
N VAL A 379 -6.56 -0.69 15.36
CA VAL A 379 -6.89 -2.07 15.78
C VAL A 379 -5.81 -2.60 16.72
N ASP A 380 -6.21 -3.08 17.90
CA ASP A 380 -5.30 -3.83 18.78
C ASP A 380 -5.22 -5.28 18.29
N ARG A 381 -4.21 -5.56 17.48
CA ARG A 381 -3.98 -6.89 16.88
C ARG A 381 -3.67 -7.97 17.90
N VAL A 382 -3.16 -7.60 19.08
CA VAL A 382 -2.79 -8.54 20.14
C VAL A 382 -4.04 -9.01 20.88
N LYS A 383 -4.94 -8.07 21.19
CA LYS A 383 -6.21 -8.37 21.85
C LYS A 383 -7.30 -8.82 20.87
N GLY A 384 -7.13 -8.55 19.58
CA GLY A 384 -8.14 -8.87 18.57
C GLY A 384 -9.38 -7.98 18.66
N GLU A 385 -9.21 -6.72 19.06
CA GLU A 385 -10.31 -5.77 19.26
C GLU A 385 -10.03 -4.39 18.67
N LEU A 386 -11.05 -3.56 18.58
CA LEU A 386 -10.89 -2.16 18.19
C LEU A 386 -10.29 -1.37 19.36
N GLY A 387 -9.10 -0.80 19.16
CA GLY A 387 -8.26 -0.17 20.18
C GLY A 387 -8.53 1.33 20.37
N ALA A 388 -7.56 2.09 20.87
CA ALA A 388 -7.73 3.52 21.16
C ALA A 388 -7.95 4.36 19.88
N THR A 389 -8.35 5.62 20.04
CA THR A 389 -8.33 6.58 18.91
C THR A 389 -6.89 6.76 18.41
N LEU A 390 -6.71 7.13 17.13
CA LEU A 390 -5.36 7.41 16.59
C LEU A 390 -4.61 8.43 17.46
N ALA A 391 -5.28 9.51 17.87
CA ALA A 391 -4.69 10.54 18.72
C ALA A 391 -4.23 9.97 20.08
N ALA A 392 -5.03 9.08 20.69
CA ALA A 392 -4.66 8.44 21.95
C ALA A 392 -3.51 7.44 21.77
N ALA A 393 -3.50 6.67 20.67
CA ALA A 393 -2.44 5.73 20.33
C ALA A 393 -1.10 6.45 20.07
N LEU A 394 -1.12 7.65 19.50
CA LEU A 394 0.08 8.44 19.21
C LEU A 394 0.61 9.22 20.42
N LYS A 395 -0.22 9.48 21.45
CA LYS A 395 0.13 10.29 22.62
C LYS A 395 1.46 9.88 23.30
N PRO A 396 1.75 8.58 23.53
CA PRO A 396 3.02 8.14 24.13
C PRO A 396 4.25 8.43 23.27
N HIS A 397 4.06 8.62 21.97
CA HIS A 397 5.14 8.75 21.00
C HIS A 397 5.44 10.21 20.60
N LEU A 398 4.57 11.17 20.95
CA LEU A 398 4.66 12.56 20.46
C LEU A 398 6.05 13.20 20.64
N ALA A 399 6.65 13.09 21.83
CA ALA A 399 7.97 13.66 22.10
C ALA A 399 9.05 13.04 21.19
N SER A 400 8.96 11.73 20.97
CA SER A 400 9.87 10.97 20.10
C SER A 400 9.70 11.37 18.62
N LEU A 401 8.45 11.58 18.19
CA LEU A 401 8.12 11.96 16.82
C LEU A 401 8.59 13.39 16.51
N THR A 402 8.33 14.34 17.41
CA THR A 402 8.83 15.71 17.27
C THR A 402 10.35 15.76 17.26
N GLN A 403 11.01 15.03 18.18
CA GLN A 403 12.47 14.94 18.18
C GLN A 403 13.02 14.32 16.88
N PHE A 404 12.33 13.35 16.29
CA PHE A 404 12.73 12.78 15.01
C PHE A 404 12.69 13.82 13.88
N ALA A 405 11.64 14.65 13.83
CA ALA A 405 11.55 15.73 12.85
C ALA A 405 12.73 16.70 12.92
N ASP A 406 13.21 16.99 14.14
CA ASP A 406 14.33 17.91 14.35
C ASP A 406 15.71 17.27 14.10
N THR A 407 15.86 15.95 14.33
CA THR A 407 17.18 15.30 14.38
C THR A 407 17.46 14.31 13.25
N GLY A 408 16.42 13.75 12.62
CA GLY A 408 16.56 12.67 11.65
C GLY A 408 17.23 11.40 12.20
N SER A 409 17.27 11.21 13.53
CA SER A 409 18.08 10.14 14.13
C SER A 409 17.59 8.73 13.79
N TRP A 410 18.52 7.83 13.44
CA TRP A 410 18.23 6.45 13.06
C TRP A 410 17.48 5.65 14.14
N ARG A 411 17.79 5.88 15.43
CA ARG A 411 17.09 5.23 16.55
C ARG A 411 15.61 5.63 16.58
N GLN A 412 15.32 6.91 16.37
CA GLN A 412 13.93 7.40 16.35
C GLN A 412 13.21 7.01 15.05
N ALA A 413 13.92 6.92 13.92
CA ALA A 413 13.40 6.36 12.68
C ALA A 413 12.88 4.91 12.86
N GLY A 414 13.61 4.07 13.59
CA GLY A 414 13.16 2.71 13.92
C GLY A 414 11.87 2.69 14.75
N ARG A 415 11.74 3.58 15.74
CA ARG A 415 10.51 3.70 16.55
C ARG A 415 9.33 4.19 15.72
N LEU A 416 9.54 5.19 14.87
CA LEU A 416 8.52 5.67 13.95
C LEU A 416 8.09 4.58 12.97
N SER A 417 9.01 3.74 12.48
CA SER A 417 8.65 2.60 11.63
C SER A 417 7.68 1.64 12.32
N ALA A 418 7.89 1.35 13.61
CA ALA A 418 6.98 0.49 14.37
C ALA A 418 5.60 1.16 14.52
N VAL A 419 5.58 2.42 14.96
CA VAL A 419 4.33 3.19 15.11
C VAL A 419 3.57 3.26 13.78
N TRP A 420 4.26 3.49 12.66
CA TRP A 420 3.65 3.57 11.33
C TRP A 420 2.94 2.27 10.94
N LEU A 421 3.51 1.11 11.26
CA LEU A 421 2.90 -0.19 10.96
C LEU A 421 1.69 -0.48 11.87
N ASP A 422 1.71 0.00 13.12
CA ASP A 422 0.69 -0.28 14.11
C ASP A 422 -0.56 0.61 14.00
N VAL A 423 -0.48 1.75 13.31
CA VAL A 423 -1.62 2.69 13.18
C VAL A 423 -2.58 2.34 12.05
N PHE A 424 -2.30 1.32 11.24
CA PHE A 424 -3.19 0.88 10.17
C PHE A 424 -3.79 -0.51 10.45
N PRO A 425 -5.00 -0.81 9.93
CA PRO A 425 -5.96 0.16 9.37
C PRO A 425 -6.46 1.15 10.43
N GLN A 426 -6.86 2.33 9.98
CA GLN A 426 -7.62 3.28 10.80
C GLN A 426 -9.10 3.07 10.53
N VAL A 427 -9.89 2.94 11.58
CA VAL A 427 -11.31 2.57 11.50
C VAL A 427 -12.15 3.71 12.06
N LEU A 428 -12.95 4.33 11.23
CA LEU A 428 -14.10 5.11 11.67
C LEU A 428 -15.24 4.11 11.97
N PRO A 429 -15.59 3.86 13.24
CA PRO A 429 -16.68 2.96 13.56
C PRO A 429 -18.01 3.52 13.04
N PRO A 430 -18.98 2.65 12.71
CA PRO A 430 -20.32 3.10 12.36
C PRO A 430 -20.98 3.77 13.58
N GLU A 431 -21.79 4.81 13.34
CA GLU A 431 -22.50 5.53 14.42
C GLU A 431 -23.57 4.67 15.11
N THR A 432 -24.06 3.64 14.41
CA THR A 432 -25.02 2.65 14.91
C THR A 432 -24.54 1.25 14.50
N GLU A 433 -25.04 0.19 15.15
CA GLU A 433 -24.56 -1.18 14.91
C GLU A 433 -24.75 -1.66 13.46
N ASP A 434 -25.77 -1.15 12.77
CA ASP A 434 -26.08 -1.38 11.37
C ASP A 434 -25.79 -0.16 10.47
N GLY A 435 -25.01 0.81 10.98
CA GLY A 435 -24.60 2.01 10.26
C GLY A 435 -23.49 1.77 9.23
N LEU A 436 -22.97 2.87 8.68
CA LEU A 436 -21.82 2.87 7.77
C LEU A 436 -20.54 3.18 8.54
N GLY A 437 -19.59 2.26 8.53
CA GLY A 437 -18.22 2.47 8.98
C GLY A 437 -17.27 2.69 7.81
N ILE A 438 -16.08 3.23 8.09
CA ILE A 438 -15.03 3.46 7.07
C ILE A 438 -13.71 2.90 7.59
N ILE A 439 -13.05 2.07 6.78
CA ILE A 439 -11.74 1.49 7.07
C ILE A 439 -10.72 2.11 6.10
N LEU A 440 -9.70 2.78 6.62
CA LEU A 440 -8.65 3.47 5.88
C LEU A 440 -7.37 2.63 5.93
N LEU A 441 -6.87 2.20 4.77
CA LEU A 441 -5.69 1.36 4.64
C LEU A 441 -4.49 2.15 4.12
N ASN A 442 -3.30 1.73 4.56
CA ASN A 442 -2.06 2.03 3.85
C ASN A 442 -1.86 0.96 2.78
N SER A 443 -1.92 1.36 1.51
CA SER A 443 -1.71 0.45 0.37
C SER A 443 -0.35 0.60 -0.30
N ASN A 444 0.57 1.35 0.30
CA ASN A 444 1.87 1.66 -0.30
C ASN A 444 2.87 0.54 -0.04
N ALA A 445 3.49 0.01 -1.09
CA ALA A 445 4.64 -0.86 -0.93
C ALA A 445 5.85 -0.07 -0.41
N ASP A 446 6.74 -0.75 0.32
CA ASP A 446 7.97 -0.13 0.83
C ASP A 446 9.00 0.01 -0.31
N THR A 447 8.85 1.06 -1.12
CA THR A 447 9.67 1.31 -2.30
C THR A 447 10.81 2.29 -2.00
N HIS A 448 11.93 2.09 -2.68
CA HIS A 448 13.19 2.83 -2.48
C HIS A 448 13.67 3.55 -3.74
N PHE A 449 13.06 3.26 -4.89
CA PHE A 449 13.38 3.82 -6.19
C PHE A 449 12.16 4.53 -6.78
N SER A 450 12.38 5.67 -7.45
CA SER A 450 11.32 6.44 -8.12
C SER A 450 10.56 5.62 -9.17
N PHE A 451 11.20 4.70 -9.88
CA PHE A 451 10.52 3.87 -10.89
C PHE A 451 9.63 2.77 -10.28
N THR A 452 9.83 2.44 -9.00
CA THR A 452 8.97 1.52 -8.24
C THR A 452 7.91 2.26 -7.41
N ASN A 453 7.84 3.59 -7.51
CA ASN A 453 7.03 4.45 -6.64
C ASN A 453 5.55 4.04 -6.60
N ALA A 454 5.00 3.66 -7.75
CA ALA A 454 3.59 3.33 -7.96
C ALA A 454 3.19 1.92 -7.46
N LEU A 455 4.12 1.14 -6.91
CA LEU A 455 3.80 -0.21 -6.44
C LEU A 455 2.97 -0.18 -5.16
N GLY A 456 1.82 -0.84 -5.22
CA GLY A 456 0.91 -1.00 -4.10
C GLY A 456 0.88 -2.41 -3.49
N LEU A 457 0.68 -2.49 -2.18
CA LEU A 457 0.50 -3.72 -1.41
C LEU A 457 -0.39 -3.48 -0.18
N VAL A 458 -1.26 -4.44 0.15
CA VAL A 458 -1.92 -4.49 1.47
C VAL A 458 -1.36 -5.66 2.27
N SER A 459 -0.80 -5.43 3.46
CA SER A 459 -0.16 -6.50 4.22
C SER A 459 -1.17 -7.51 4.76
N ALA A 460 -0.75 -8.77 4.97
CA ALA A 460 -1.60 -9.80 5.58
C ALA A 460 -2.05 -9.41 7.00
N GLU A 461 -1.22 -8.66 7.72
CA GLU A 461 -1.56 -8.17 9.05
C GLU A 461 -2.63 -7.07 9.01
N ASP A 462 -2.59 -6.18 8.01
CA ASP A 462 -3.63 -5.17 7.81
C ASP A 462 -4.96 -5.85 7.44
N VAL A 463 -4.94 -6.88 6.59
CA VAL A 463 -6.15 -7.65 6.26
C VAL A 463 -6.73 -8.35 7.49
N LYS A 464 -5.90 -8.95 8.34
CA LYS A 464 -6.36 -9.53 9.61
C LYS A 464 -6.99 -8.47 10.53
N ALA A 465 -6.42 -7.27 10.56
CA ALA A 465 -6.97 -6.16 11.33
C ALA A 465 -8.29 -5.61 10.73
N VAL A 466 -8.44 -5.61 9.40
CA VAL A 466 -9.73 -5.35 8.73
C VAL A 466 -10.76 -6.38 9.20
N GLU A 467 -10.43 -7.67 9.18
CA GLU A 467 -11.32 -8.75 9.63
C GLU A 467 -11.76 -8.59 11.09
N ILE A 468 -10.85 -8.16 11.97
CA ILE A 468 -11.18 -7.81 13.37
C ILE A 468 -12.23 -6.68 13.42
N ALA A 469 -12.02 -5.60 12.66
CA ALA A 469 -12.96 -4.47 12.64
C ALA A 469 -14.34 -4.87 12.10
N LEU A 470 -14.37 -5.68 11.03
CA LEU A 470 -15.60 -6.21 10.44
C LEU A 470 -16.35 -7.14 11.41
N ALA A 471 -15.62 -7.98 12.15
CA ALA A 471 -16.20 -8.89 13.14
C ALA A 471 -16.77 -8.15 14.36
N HIS A 472 -16.18 -7.01 14.74
CA HIS A 472 -16.65 -6.19 15.86
C HIS A 472 -18.00 -5.52 15.58
N TYR A 473 -18.31 -5.20 14.31
CA TYR A 473 -19.61 -4.68 13.90
C TYR A 473 -20.23 -5.58 12.81
N PRO A 474 -20.77 -6.75 13.20
CA PRO A 474 -21.22 -7.77 12.26
C PRO A 474 -22.47 -7.36 11.49
N ARG A 475 -23.17 -6.29 11.85
CA ARG A 475 -24.34 -5.76 11.13
C ARG A 475 -24.06 -4.51 10.32
N ALA A 476 -22.85 -3.95 10.45
CA ALA A 476 -22.48 -2.72 9.79
C ALA A 476 -22.18 -2.92 8.31
N ARG A 477 -22.25 -1.81 7.59
CA ARG A 477 -21.84 -1.66 6.20
C ARG A 477 -20.55 -0.87 6.18
N TRP A 478 -19.72 -1.09 5.17
CA TRP A 478 -18.36 -0.61 5.19
C TRP A 478 -17.93 0.01 3.88
N ILE A 479 -17.27 1.15 3.96
CA ILE A 479 -16.32 1.59 2.93
C ILE A 479 -14.95 1.08 3.34
N VAL A 480 -14.30 0.32 2.47
CA VAL A 480 -12.88 -0.03 2.61
C VAL A 480 -12.11 0.85 1.64
N ALA A 481 -11.36 1.81 2.18
CA ALA A 481 -10.66 2.83 1.42
C ALA A 481 -9.15 2.56 1.40
N LEU A 482 -8.55 2.72 0.22
CA LEU A 482 -7.11 2.63 -0.01
C LEU A 482 -6.72 3.54 -1.19
N HIS A 483 -5.44 3.63 -1.54
CA HIS A 483 -5.00 4.48 -2.64
C HIS A 483 -4.90 3.70 -3.96
N HIS A 484 -4.12 2.62 -3.98
CA HIS A 484 -3.88 1.83 -5.19
C HIS A 484 -5.12 1.04 -5.60
N HIS A 485 -5.36 0.97 -6.90
CA HIS A 485 -6.44 0.16 -7.45
C HIS A 485 -6.19 -1.35 -7.28
N LEU A 486 -7.26 -2.10 -7.05
CA LEU A 486 -7.16 -3.50 -6.61
C LEU A 486 -6.86 -4.46 -7.75
N VAL A 487 -7.44 -4.21 -8.92
CA VAL A 487 -7.36 -5.10 -10.09
C VAL A 487 -7.35 -4.26 -11.34
N GLU A 488 -6.68 -4.74 -12.39
CA GLU A 488 -6.64 -4.03 -13.66
C GLU A 488 -8.05 -3.93 -14.28
N TYR A 489 -8.40 -2.73 -14.74
CA TYR A 489 -9.74 -2.47 -15.26
C TYR A 489 -9.99 -3.17 -16.59
N PRO A 490 -11.26 -3.46 -16.91
CA PRO A 490 -11.68 -3.95 -18.22
C PRO A 490 -11.59 -2.90 -19.34
N MET A 491 -10.61 -2.01 -19.29
CA MET A 491 -10.39 -0.97 -20.29
C MET A 491 -9.22 -1.29 -21.21
N PRO A 492 -9.29 -0.94 -22.51
CA PRO A 492 -8.14 -0.99 -23.39
C PRO A 492 -7.00 -0.12 -22.83
N ALA A 493 -5.80 -0.68 -22.73
CA ALA A 493 -4.60 0.07 -22.41
C ALA A 493 -3.80 0.31 -23.70
N ARG A 494 -3.23 1.51 -23.86
CA ARG A 494 -2.41 1.84 -25.04
C ARG A 494 -1.05 1.16 -24.96
N ALA A 495 -0.50 1.02 -23.75
CA ALA A 495 0.78 0.40 -23.49
C ALA A 495 0.71 -0.65 -22.39
N LEU A 496 1.59 -1.65 -22.44
CA LEU A 496 1.72 -2.67 -21.39
C LEU A 496 2.16 -2.04 -20.05
N SER A 497 2.96 -0.96 -20.09
CA SER A 497 3.40 -0.22 -18.91
C SER A 497 2.25 0.40 -18.12
N GLU A 498 1.10 0.67 -18.75
CA GLU A 498 -0.10 1.18 -18.05
C GLU A 498 -0.76 0.10 -17.17
N ARG A 499 -0.48 -1.18 -17.44
CA ARG A 499 -1.06 -2.35 -16.75
C ARG A 499 -0.12 -3.03 -15.77
N ILE A 500 1.15 -2.67 -15.78
CA ILE A 500 2.18 -3.27 -14.91
C ILE A 500 2.63 -2.22 -13.90
N GLY A 501 2.53 -2.57 -12.62
CA GLY A 501 3.13 -1.81 -11.53
C GLY A 501 2.30 -0.63 -11.01
N THR A 502 1.02 -0.55 -11.38
CA THR A 502 0.08 0.47 -10.88
C THR A 502 -1.04 -0.16 -10.03
N ALA A 503 -1.42 -1.41 -10.30
CA ALA A 503 -2.36 -2.17 -9.48
C ALA A 503 -1.69 -2.74 -8.23
N LEU A 504 -2.48 -3.00 -7.19
CA LEU A 504 -2.04 -3.77 -6.02
C LEU A 504 -1.43 -5.10 -6.46
N ILE A 505 -0.21 -5.35 -6.01
CA ILE A 505 0.51 -6.58 -6.30
C ILE A 505 -0.28 -7.81 -5.82
N ASN A 506 -0.86 -7.73 -4.62
CA ASN A 506 -1.68 -8.78 -4.02
C ASN A 506 -3.19 -8.57 -4.18
N GLY A 507 -3.61 -7.70 -5.10
CA GLY A 507 -4.97 -7.19 -5.15
C GLY A 507 -6.04 -8.26 -5.39
N SER A 508 -5.78 -9.25 -6.26
CA SER A 508 -6.72 -10.37 -6.47
C SER A 508 -6.89 -11.24 -5.23
N TRP A 509 -5.84 -11.43 -4.43
CA TRP A 509 -5.96 -12.10 -3.12
C TRP A 509 -6.78 -11.26 -2.15
N PHE A 510 -6.55 -9.94 -2.11
CA PHE A 510 -7.29 -9.03 -1.25
C PHE A 510 -8.79 -8.99 -1.58
N VAL A 511 -9.15 -8.95 -2.88
CA VAL A 511 -10.55 -9.06 -3.34
C VAL A 511 -11.20 -10.35 -2.84
N ARG A 512 -10.52 -11.50 -2.94
CA ARG A 512 -11.04 -12.78 -2.43
C ARG A 512 -11.24 -12.80 -0.91
N ARG A 513 -10.42 -12.07 -0.15
CA ARG A 513 -10.61 -11.94 1.32
C ARG A 513 -11.89 -11.17 1.64
N LEU A 514 -12.18 -10.11 0.88
CA LEU A 514 -13.36 -9.28 1.08
C LEU A 514 -14.65 -9.85 0.45
N SER A 515 -14.54 -10.74 -0.53
CA SER A 515 -15.71 -11.20 -1.32
C SER A 515 -16.79 -11.90 -0.49
N SER A 516 -16.43 -12.55 0.61
CA SER A 516 -17.39 -13.17 1.53
C SER A 516 -18.38 -12.17 2.15
N LEU A 517 -18.00 -10.89 2.19
CA LEU A 517 -18.78 -9.77 2.71
C LEU A 517 -19.09 -8.73 1.63
N ALA A 518 -18.96 -9.10 0.36
CA ALA A 518 -19.13 -8.20 -0.78
C ALA A 518 -20.46 -7.42 -0.75
N ASP A 519 -21.53 -8.05 -0.27
CA ASP A 519 -22.85 -7.41 -0.15
C ASP A 519 -22.87 -6.22 0.81
N ARG A 520 -21.88 -6.04 1.68
CA ARG A 520 -21.84 -4.98 2.70
C ARG A 520 -20.64 -4.06 2.56
N ILE A 521 -19.79 -4.29 1.56
CA ILE A 521 -18.53 -3.57 1.37
C ILE A 521 -18.54 -2.89 0.01
N VAL A 522 -18.25 -1.59 0.01
CA VAL A 522 -17.81 -0.87 -1.18
C VAL A 522 -16.34 -0.51 -0.98
N VAL A 523 -15.51 -0.81 -1.98
CA VAL A 523 -14.11 -0.41 -1.98
C VAL A 523 -13.94 0.90 -2.72
N MET A 524 -13.27 1.88 -2.11
CA MET A 524 -13.02 3.20 -2.70
C MET A 524 -11.51 3.46 -2.79
N HIS A 525 -11.02 3.85 -3.96
CA HIS A 525 -9.59 4.13 -4.14
C HIS A 525 -9.32 5.19 -5.24
N GLY A 526 -8.05 5.51 -5.51
CA GLY A 526 -7.60 6.41 -6.58
C GLY A 526 -6.40 5.90 -7.37
N HIS A 527 -5.28 6.66 -7.40
CA HIS A 527 -3.97 6.34 -8.00
C HIS A 527 -3.91 6.42 -9.53
N ARG A 528 -4.99 6.06 -10.22
CA ARG A 528 -5.02 6.03 -11.70
C ARG A 528 -5.38 7.37 -12.33
N HIS A 529 -5.84 8.33 -11.53
CA HIS A 529 -6.47 9.60 -11.97
C HIS A 529 -7.72 9.44 -12.84
N LEU A 530 -8.15 8.20 -13.10
CA LEU A 530 -9.26 7.83 -13.96
C LEU A 530 -10.39 7.25 -13.13
N ASP A 531 -11.62 7.61 -13.50
CA ASP A 531 -12.80 7.04 -12.89
C ASP A 531 -13.10 5.65 -13.45
N TRP A 532 -13.54 4.78 -12.56
CA TRP A 532 -14.07 3.47 -12.91
C TRP A 532 -14.96 2.97 -11.78
N ILE A 533 -16.16 2.53 -12.12
CA ILE A 533 -17.07 1.91 -11.16
C ILE A 533 -17.44 0.55 -11.70
N GLY A 534 -17.08 -0.48 -10.94
CA GLY A 534 -17.25 -1.85 -11.36
C GLY A 534 -17.38 -2.81 -10.21
N GLU A 535 -17.33 -4.08 -10.56
CA GLU A 535 -17.31 -5.16 -9.60
C GLU A 535 -16.33 -6.25 -9.99
N CYS A 536 -15.80 -6.93 -8.98
CA CYS A 536 -14.97 -8.13 -9.13
C CYS A 536 -15.28 -9.07 -7.97
N ALA A 537 -15.56 -10.36 -8.27
CA ALA A 537 -16.02 -11.33 -7.28
C ALA A 537 -17.21 -10.84 -6.41
N GLY A 538 -18.14 -10.07 -7.01
CA GLY A 538 -19.30 -9.47 -6.33
C GLY A 538 -19.00 -8.21 -5.53
N LEU A 539 -17.73 -7.87 -5.29
CA LEU A 539 -17.31 -6.69 -4.55
C LEU A 539 -17.40 -5.45 -5.44
N THR A 540 -18.16 -4.44 -5.02
CA THR A 540 -18.20 -3.14 -5.72
C THR A 540 -16.91 -2.36 -5.47
N ILE A 541 -16.29 -1.88 -6.54
CA ILE A 541 -15.03 -1.12 -6.53
C ILE A 541 -15.25 0.21 -7.24
N VAL A 542 -14.85 1.30 -6.59
CA VAL A 542 -15.00 2.68 -7.04
C VAL A 542 -13.63 3.35 -7.09
N SER A 543 -13.21 3.74 -8.28
CA SER A 543 -12.03 4.54 -8.55
C SER A 543 -12.43 6.00 -8.72
N ALA A 544 -11.84 6.89 -7.93
CA ALA A 544 -12.00 8.32 -8.12
C ALA A 544 -11.12 8.83 -9.26
N PRO A 545 -11.64 9.74 -10.10
CA PRO A 545 -10.80 10.55 -10.97
C PRO A 545 -10.03 11.57 -10.12
N SER A 546 -8.96 12.14 -10.67
CA SER A 546 -8.35 13.31 -10.05
C SER A 546 -9.18 14.58 -10.36
N PRO A 547 -9.59 15.37 -9.35
CA PRO A 547 -10.16 16.69 -9.58
C PRO A 547 -9.07 17.74 -9.87
N VAL A 548 -7.81 17.34 -9.99
CA VAL A 548 -6.67 18.23 -10.22
C VAL A 548 -5.89 17.86 -11.48
N MET A 549 -5.48 16.60 -11.59
CA MET A 549 -4.61 16.06 -12.63
C MET A 549 -5.35 15.84 -13.96
N GLU A 550 -4.62 15.36 -14.98
CA GLU A 550 -5.13 14.97 -16.31
C GLU A 550 -5.77 16.09 -17.16
N ALA A 551 -5.63 17.36 -16.77
CA ALA A 551 -6.17 18.51 -17.50
C ALA A 551 -5.31 19.76 -17.32
N SER A 552 -5.15 20.57 -18.38
CA SER A 552 -4.55 21.90 -18.30
C SER A 552 -5.43 22.88 -17.52
N ASP A 553 -4.88 24.01 -17.05
CA ASP A 553 -5.59 24.96 -16.18
C ASP A 553 -6.95 25.44 -16.71
N THR A 554 -7.11 25.58 -18.02
CA THR A 554 -8.35 26.04 -18.67
C THR A 554 -9.41 24.95 -18.84
N CYS A 555 -9.02 23.67 -18.74
CA CYS A 555 -9.93 22.55 -18.88
C CYS A 555 -10.67 22.24 -17.58
N GLU A 556 -11.90 21.74 -17.71
CA GLU A 556 -12.69 21.27 -16.59
C GLU A 556 -12.17 19.93 -16.07
N THR A 557 -12.26 19.76 -14.75
CA THR A 557 -12.03 18.49 -14.04
C THR A 557 -13.27 18.19 -13.20
N TYR A 558 -13.29 17.06 -12.50
CA TYR A 558 -14.46 16.68 -11.71
C TYR A 558 -14.11 15.69 -10.60
N PHE A 559 -15.03 15.56 -9.66
CA PHE A 559 -15.04 14.49 -8.66
C PHE A 559 -16.46 13.95 -8.52
N TYR A 560 -16.62 12.89 -7.73
CA TYR A 560 -17.92 12.27 -7.48
C TYR A 560 -18.40 12.46 -6.04
N VAL A 561 -19.70 12.68 -5.90
CA VAL A 561 -20.44 12.43 -4.66
C VAL A 561 -21.23 11.14 -4.83
N HIS A 562 -20.90 10.17 -3.98
CA HIS A 562 -21.53 8.86 -3.95
C HIS A 562 -22.65 8.84 -2.92
N THR A 563 -23.84 8.41 -3.32
CA THR A 563 -24.91 8.09 -2.38
C THR A 563 -24.97 6.57 -2.20
N LEU A 564 -24.57 6.11 -1.02
CA LEU A 564 -24.68 4.72 -0.62
C LEU A 564 -26.01 4.50 0.10
N VAL A 565 -26.69 3.39 -0.19
CA VAL A 565 -28.00 3.07 0.41
C VAL A 565 -27.98 1.69 1.05
N ALA A 566 -28.58 1.61 2.23
CA ALA A 566 -28.92 0.36 2.87
C ALA A 566 -30.18 -0.22 2.20
N SER A 567 -30.03 -1.39 1.56
CA SER A 567 -31.16 -2.13 0.98
C SER A 567 -31.71 -3.20 1.93
N GLU A 568 -32.88 -3.75 1.59
CA GLU A 568 -33.47 -4.90 2.27
C GLU A 568 -32.50 -6.09 2.26
N GLY A 569 -32.45 -6.82 3.38
CA GLY A 569 -31.49 -7.92 3.57
C GLY A 569 -30.07 -7.48 3.97
N GLY A 570 -29.86 -6.20 4.28
CA GLY A 570 -28.60 -5.73 4.87
C GLY A 570 -27.54 -5.30 3.85
N ARG A 571 -27.83 -5.33 2.54
CA ARG A 571 -26.82 -5.05 1.50
C ARG A 571 -26.57 -3.54 1.37
N LEU A 572 -25.34 -3.17 1.03
CA LEU A 572 -24.90 -1.82 0.71
C LEU A 572 -24.89 -1.67 -0.82
N GLN A 573 -25.67 -0.73 -1.33
CA GLN A 573 -25.74 -0.47 -2.77
C GLN A 573 -25.35 0.98 -3.09
N LEU A 574 -24.88 1.19 -4.31
CA LEU A 574 -24.49 2.49 -4.82
C LEU A 574 -25.60 3.04 -5.73
N ARG A 575 -26.08 4.26 -5.47
CA ARG A 575 -26.88 5.01 -6.45
C ARG A 575 -25.98 5.59 -7.53
N ARG A 576 -26.58 6.00 -8.64
CA ARG A 576 -25.83 6.68 -9.70
C ARG A 576 -25.08 7.89 -9.10
N PRO A 577 -23.75 7.97 -9.27
CA PRO A 577 -22.95 9.00 -8.62
C PRO A 577 -23.26 10.38 -9.21
N GLU A 578 -23.22 11.40 -8.36
CA GLU A 578 -23.32 12.79 -8.76
C GLU A 578 -21.94 13.27 -9.22
N ARG A 579 -21.81 13.63 -10.50
CA ARG A 579 -20.59 14.22 -11.05
C ARG A 579 -20.56 15.72 -10.75
N VAL A 580 -19.57 16.16 -9.99
CA VAL A 580 -19.39 17.57 -9.65
C VAL A 580 -18.21 18.14 -10.46
N VAL A 581 -18.52 19.08 -11.34
CA VAL A 581 -17.52 19.76 -12.18
C VAL A 581 -16.77 20.83 -11.39
N VAL A 582 -15.45 20.84 -11.53
CA VAL A 582 -14.53 21.91 -11.11
C VAL A 582 -14.09 22.63 -12.37
N LYS A 583 -14.49 23.91 -12.48
CA LYS A 583 -14.23 24.71 -13.68
C LYS A 583 -12.73 25.00 -13.83
N GLY A 584 -12.28 25.06 -15.08
CA GLY A 584 -10.96 25.60 -15.40
C GLY A 584 -10.88 27.11 -15.12
N ALA A 585 -9.65 27.62 -15.03
CA ALA A 585 -9.42 29.05 -14.99
C ALA A 585 -9.88 29.69 -16.31
N SER A 586 -10.49 30.88 -16.24
CA SER A 586 -10.78 31.66 -17.44
C SER A 586 -9.48 31.98 -18.16
N SER A 587 -9.41 31.72 -19.47
CA SER A 587 -8.32 32.21 -20.31
C SER A 587 -8.35 33.74 -20.30
N GLU A 588 -7.34 34.36 -19.69
CA GLU A 588 -7.08 35.79 -19.85
C GLU A 588 -6.53 36.11 -21.25
#